data_AF-A0A1Z4RRN0-F1
#
_entry.id   AF-A0A1Z4RRN0-F1
#
_cell.length_a   1.000
_cell.length_b   1.000
_cell.length_c   1.000
_cell.angle_alpha   90.00
_cell.angle_beta   90.00
_cell.angle_gamma   90.00
#
_symmetry.space_group_name_H-M   'P 1'
#
loop_
_entity.id
_entity.type
_entity.pdbx_description
1 polymer ?
#
loop_
_entity_poly.entity_id
_entity_poly.type
_entity_poly.pdbx_seq_one_letter_code
_entity_poly.pdbx_strand_id
1 'polypeptide(L)'
;MAKRSLQASLAGVKQAKKAFDNLGWTQDNLAAEVNLKTRQPVWRFFTNRPIERYTFIEICSVLELNWREIAENPPSEGIDSEAGQLISIEALVKQVRSQRRDKVQQQCGILHLLDTNYPVAIEDIYVEINISQEITSRQWIEITNLEYPTCKELNQTASKTIPGIEAITDQSKLRILGQPGSGKTTFLQYLAIECNRGNFASNLIPIFISLRDFADESKKTGDFSQTTRSPAFWRSRMSG
;
A
#
# COMPACT_ATOMS: atom_id res chain seq x y z
N MET A 1 -29.68 11.74 -17.23
CA MET A 1 -29.13 12.72 -16.26
C MET A 1 -29.39 12.22 -14.84
N ALA A 2 -28.57 11.29 -14.32
CA ALA A 2 -28.80 10.68 -13.01
C ALA A 2 -28.36 11.63 -11.88
N LYS A 3 -29.19 11.76 -10.83
CA LYS A 3 -29.05 12.73 -9.74
C LYS A 3 -27.70 12.55 -9.02
N ARG A 4 -26.84 13.58 -9.09
CA ARG A 4 -25.52 13.66 -8.42
C ARG A 4 -25.61 13.76 -6.89
N SER A 5 -26.82 13.79 -6.34
CA SER A 5 -27.09 14.00 -4.92
C SER A 5 -27.90 12.84 -4.31
N LEU A 6 -27.60 12.52 -3.05
CA LEU A 6 -28.33 11.60 -2.21
C LEU A 6 -29.01 12.34 -1.06
N GLN A 7 -30.13 11.79 -0.59
CA GLN A 7 -30.94 12.32 0.50
C GLN A 7 -31.22 11.17 1.48
N ALA A 8 -31.04 11.42 2.78
CA ALA A 8 -31.28 10.43 3.82
C ALA A 8 -32.78 10.34 4.09
N SER A 9 -33.34 9.14 4.25
CA SER A 9 -34.74 8.96 4.64
C SER A 9 -35.01 9.52 6.04
N LEU A 10 -36.28 9.78 6.37
CA LEU A 10 -36.64 10.24 7.73
C LEU A 10 -36.24 9.22 8.81
N ALA A 11 -36.29 7.92 8.51
CA ALA A 11 -35.80 6.87 9.38
C ALA A 11 -34.27 6.87 9.47
N GLY A 12 -33.59 7.02 8.33
CA GLY A 12 -32.13 7.10 8.24
C GLY A 12 -31.56 8.29 9.00
N VAL A 13 -32.20 9.47 8.94
CA VAL A 13 -31.80 10.64 9.73
C VAL A 13 -31.91 10.38 11.23
N LYS A 14 -32.96 9.67 11.68
CA LYS A 14 -33.09 9.31 13.11
C LYS A 14 -31.99 8.35 13.55
N GLN A 15 -31.69 7.34 12.74
CA GLN A 15 -30.60 6.40 13.00
C GLN A 15 -29.24 7.10 13.02
N ALA A 16 -29.02 8.01 12.07
CA ALA A 16 -27.79 8.78 12.01
C ALA A 16 -27.62 9.76 13.18
N LYS A 17 -28.70 10.38 13.65
CA LYS A 17 -28.66 11.20 14.87
C LYS A 17 -28.31 10.38 16.09
N LYS A 18 -28.88 9.19 16.25
CA LYS A 18 -28.55 8.28 17.35
C LYS A 18 -27.07 7.88 17.33
N ALA A 19 -26.53 7.53 16.16
CA ALA A 19 -25.11 7.22 16.01
C ALA A 19 -24.21 8.44 16.31
N PHE A 20 -24.61 9.61 15.82
CA PHE A 20 -23.92 10.87 16.06
C PHE A 20 -23.91 11.28 17.54
N ASP A 21 -25.02 11.11 18.25
CA ASP A 21 -25.15 11.40 19.68
C ASP A 21 -24.26 10.47 20.52
N ASN A 22 -24.13 9.19 20.12
CA ASN A 22 -23.24 8.23 20.79
C ASN A 22 -21.75 8.60 20.67
N LEU A 23 -21.37 9.32 19.61
CA LEU A 23 -20.00 9.79 19.41
C LEU A 23 -19.69 11.04 20.25
N GLY A 24 -20.72 11.79 20.69
CA GLY A 24 -20.56 13.04 21.44
C GLY A 24 -19.94 14.17 20.61
N TRP A 25 -20.07 14.12 19.28
CA TRP A 25 -19.41 15.04 18.36
C TRP A 25 -20.27 16.27 18.06
N THR A 26 -19.63 17.36 17.64
CA THR A 26 -20.33 18.50 17.02
C THR A 26 -20.37 18.34 15.50
N GLN A 27 -21.26 19.08 14.82
CA GLN A 27 -21.32 19.07 13.36
C GLN A 27 -20.02 19.59 12.73
N ASP A 28 -19.28 20.45 13.43
CA ASP A 28 -17.98 20.97 12.98
C ASP A 28 -16.89 19.89 13.08
N ASN A 29 -16.91 19.06 14.12
CA ASN A 29 -16.02 17.88 14.23
C ASN A 29 -16.28 16.89 13.09
N LEU A 30 -17.54 16.56 12.84
CA LEU A 30 -17.89 15.63 11.76
C LEU A 30 -17.53 16.21 10.38
N ALA A 31 -17.72 17.52 10.18
CA ALA A 31 -17.29 18.18 8.95
C ALA A 31 -15.78 18.13 8.75
N ALA A 32 -14.99 18.35 9.82
CA ALA A 32 -13.54 18.24 9.77
C ALA A 32 -13.09 16.80 9.44
N GLU A 33 -13.73 15.81 10.05
CA GLU A 33 -13.41 14.38 9.84
C GLU A 33 -13.65 13.96 8.39
N VAL A 34 -14.77 14.38 7.79
CA VAL A 34 -15.05 14.13 6.37
C VAL A 34 -14.39 15.16 5.42
N ASN A 35 -13.41 15.92 5.92
CA ASN A 35 -12.61 16.90 5.19
C ASN A 35 -13.44 17.96 4.43
N LEU A 36 -14.56 18.39 5.01
CA LEU A 36 -15.40 19.46 4.50
C LEU A 36 -14.94 20.82 5.02
N LYS A 37 -14.87 21.81 4.12
CA LYS A 37 -14.55 23.20 4.47
C LYS A 37 -15.64 23.91 5.27
N THR A 38 -16.86 23.36 5.30
CA THR A 38 -18.01 23.97 5.97
C THR A 38 -18.92 22.88 6.55
N ARG A 39 -19.64 23.19 7.63
CA ARG A 39 -20.67 22.31 8.22
C ARG A 39 -21.96 22.19 7.40
N GLN A 40 -22.10 22.95 6.32
CA GLN A 40 -23.34 23.02 5.53
C GLN A 40 -23.80 21.65 5.00
N PRO A 41 -22.93 20.77 4.47
CA PRO A 41 -23.35 19.45 4.01
C PRO A 41 -23.77 18.52 5.15
N VAL A 42 -23.10 18.62 6.31
CA VAL A 42 -23.46 17.85 7.51
C VAL A 42 -24.83 18.27 8.03
N TRP A 43 -25.10 19.58 8.12
CA TRP A 43 -26.42 20.08 8.49
C TRP A 43 -27.51 19.62 7.49
N ARG A 44 -27.21 19.68 6.19
CA ARG A 44 -28.13 19.20 5.13
C ARG A 44 -28.43 17.71 5.26
N PHE A 45 -27.43 16.88 5.57
CA PHE A 45 -27.60 15.46 5.83
C PHE A 45 -28.61 15.20 6.96
N PHE A 46 -28.43 15.83 8.13
CA PHE A 46 -29.31 15.65 9.30
C PHE A 46 -30.68 16.33 9.18
N THR A 47 -30.91 17.09 8.11
CA THR A 47 -32.18 17.77 7.82
C THR A 47 -32.90 17.20 6.61
N ASN A 48 -32.53 15.99 6.16
CA ASN A 48 -33.15 15.32 5.00
C ASN A 48 -33.03 16.19 3.72
N ARG A 49 -31.98 17.00 3.59
CA ARG A 49 -31.70 17.77 2.36
C ARG A 49 -30.73 16.98 1.46
N PRO A 50 -30.87 17.11 0.13
CA PRO A 50 -29.96 16.45 -0.79
C PRO A 50 -28.53 17.02 -0.66
N ILE A 51 -27.56 16.13 -0.60
CA ILE A 51 -26.13 16.44 -0.58
C ILE A 51 -25.39 15.60 -1.62
N GLU A 52 -24.15 15.97 -1.94
CA GLU A 52 -23.33 15.21 -2.89
C GLU A 52 -23.14 13.77 -2.43
N ARG A 53 -23.23 12.84 -3.39
CA ARG A 53 -23.18 11.39 -3.11
C ARG A 53 -21.92 10.98 -2.34
N TYR A 54 -20.77 11.52 -2.72
CA TYR A 54 -19.50 11.25 -2.03
C TYR A 54 -19.59 11.66 -0.56
N THR A 55 -19.98 12.90 -0.29
CA THR A 55 -20.15 13.42 1.07
C THR A 55 -21.16 12.62 1.89
N PHE A 56 -22.24 12.15 1.27
CA PHE A 56 -23.23 11.30 1.93
C PHE A 56 -22.63 9.97 2.41
N ILE A 57 -21.83 9.32 1.55
CA ILE A 57 -21.19 8.03 1.85
C ILE A 57 -20.12 8.22 2.93
N GLU A 58 -19.30 9.27 2.85
CA GLU A 58 -18.28 9.57 3.86
C GLU A 58 -18.89 9.83 5.24
N ILE A 59 -19.97 10.61 5.32
CA ILE A 59 -20.69 10.83 6.59
C ILE A 59 -21.22 9.51 7.15
N CYS A 60 -21.80 8.64 6.32
CA CYS A 60 -22.28 7.34 6.79
C CYS A 60 -21.13 6.43 7.24
N SER A 61 -19.98 6.48 6.56
CA SER A 61 -18.78 5.71 6.91
C SER A 61 -18.26 6.09 8.30
N VAL A 62 -18.12 7.39 8.57
CA VAL A 62 -17.68 7.92 9.88
C VAL A 62 -18.67 7.60 10.99
N LEU A 63 -19.97 7.58 10.68
CA LEU A 63 -21.01 7.20 11.64
C LEU A 63 -21.19 5.67 11.77
N GLU A 64 -20.39 4.87 11.07
CA GLU A 64 -20.50 3.40 11.00
C GLU A 64 -21.88 2.90 10.55
N LEU A 65 -22.48 3.59 9.59
CA LEU A 65 -23.81 3.29 9.04
C LEU A 65 -23.74 2.81 7.60
N ASN A 66 -24.61 1.87 7.27
CA ASN A 66 -24.79 1.45 5.88
C ASN A 66 -25.57 2.53 5.11
N TRP A 67 -24.89 3.26 4.24
CA TRP A 67 -25.50 4.38 3.49
C TRP A 67 -26.73 3.98 2.66
N ARG A 68 -26.85 2.72 2.23
CA ARG A 68 -28.02 2.23 1.46
C ARG A 68 -29.28 2.16 2.30
N GLU A 69 -29.14 1.83 3.59
CA GLU A 69 -30.25 1.77 4.55
C GLU A 69 -30.65 3.18 5.00
N ILE A 70 -29.71 4.12 4.99
CA ILE A 70 -29.94 5.52 5.35
C ILE A 70 -30.59 6.30 4.20
N ALA A 71 -30.27 6.01 2.94
CA ALA A 71 -30.80 6.73 1.78
C ALA A 71 -32.31 6.52 1.56
N GLU A 72 -33.02 7.56 1.12
CA GLU A 72 -34.47 7.50 0.87
C GLU A 72 -34.83 6.76 -0.41
N ASN A 73 -34.04 6.96 -1.46
CA ASN A 73 -34.17 6.23 -2.73
C ASN A 73 -32.76 5.83 -3.18
N PRO A 74 -32.15 4.80 -2.55
CA PRO A 74 -30.86 4.31 -3.01
C PRO A 74 -31.03 3.87 -4.47
N PRO A 75 -30.12 4.27 -5.38
CA PRO A 75 -30.20 3.83 -6.76
C PRO A 75 -30.20 2.29 -6.80
N SER A 76 -31.26 1.70 -7.34
CA SER A 76 -31.30 0.27 -7.63
C SER A 76 -30.19 -0.05 -8.62
N GLU A 77 -29.40 -1.10 -8.38
CA GLU A 77 -28.48 -1.64 -9.38
C GLU A 77 -29.30 -2.26 -10.54
N GLY A 78 -29.86 -1.39 -11.37
CA GLY A 78 -30.33 -1.68 -12.72
C GLY A 78 -29.25 -1.18 -13.66
N ILE A 79 -28.77 -2.09 -14.50
CA ILE A 79 -27.76 -1.87 -15.54
C ILE A 79 -28.28 -0.76 -16.47
N ASP A 80 -27.84 0.47 -16.27
CA ASP A 80 -27.81 1.50 -17.30
C ASP A 80 -26.47 2.22 -17.21
N SER A 81 -25.61 1.84 -18.14
CA SER A 81 -24.29 2.38 -18.38
C SER A 81 -24.34 3.90 -18.57
N GLU A 82 -23.73 4.65 -17.66
CA GLU A 82 -22.77 5.72 -17.99
C GLU A 82 -22.07 6.26 -16.73
N ALA A 83 -20.74 6.04 -16.66
CA ALA A 83 -19.76 6.69 -15.79
C ALA A 83 -19.81 6.43 -14.27
N GLY A 84 -20.02 5.17 -13.88
CA GLY A 84 -19.77 4.70 -12.51
C GLY A 84 -19.36 3.24 -12.50
N GLN A 85 -18.33 2.88 -13.28
CA GLN A 85 -17.69 1.57 -13.10
C GLN A 85 -17.30 1.49 -11.62
N LEU A 86 -17.85 0.50 -10.91
CA LEU A 86 -17.08 -0.19 -9.88
C LEU A 86 -15.81 -0.64 -10.57
N ILE A 87 -14.78 0.21 -10.59
CA ILE A 87 -13.48 -0.15 -11.11
C ILE A 87 -13.07 -1.30 -10.21
N SER A 88 -13.15 -2.53 -10.73
CA SER A 88 -12.65 -3.71 -10.04
C SER A 88 -11.24 -3.37 -9.56
N ILE A 89 -10.91 -3.74 -8.31
CA ILE A 89 -9.57 -3.48 -7.76
C ILE A 89 -8.49 -3.96 -8.74
N GLU A 90 -8.76 -5.05 -9.46
CA GLU A 90 -7.90 -5.56 -10.53
C GLU A 90 -7.75 -4.59 -11.71
N ALA A 91 -8.84 -3.94 -12.13
CA ALA A 91 -8.81 -2.93 -13.19
C ALA A 91 -8.03 -1.68 -12.73
N LEU A 92 -8.20 -1.27 -11.46
CA LEU A 92 -7.44 -0.15 -10.89
C LEU A 92 -5.95 -0.49 -10.79
N VAL A 93 -5.62 -1.69 -10.31
CA VAL A 93 -4.24 -2.20 -10.23
C VAL A 93 -3.60 -2.23 -11.62
N LYS A 94 -4.31 -2.75 -12.63
CA LYS A 94 -3.84 -2.74 -14.04
C LYS A 94 -3.61 -1.32 -14.55
N GLN A 95 -4.53 -0.39 -14.26
CA GLN A 95 -4.40 1.00 -14.66
C GLN A 95 -3.19 1.67 -14.02
N VAL A 96 -3.03 1.57 -12.69
CA VAL A 96 -1.90 2.18 -11.99
C VAL A 96 -0.58 1.54 -12.41
N ARG A 97 -0.54 0.21 -12.57
CA ARG A 97 0.64 -0.49 -13.10
C ARG A 97 1.02 0.03 -14.49
N SER A 98 0.04 0.20 -15.39
CA SER A 98 0.30 0.75 -16.73
C SER A 98 0.86 2.17 -16.66
N GLN A 99 0.31 3.02 -15.78
CA GLN A 99 0.77 4.41 -15.63
C GLN A 99 2.16 4.51 -14.97
N ARG A 100 2.55 3.52 -14.17
CA ARG A 100 3.79 3.51 -13.39
C ARG A 100 4.88 2.62 -13.96
N ARG A 101 4.58 1.90 -15.05
CA ARG A 101 5.43 0.87 -15.61
C ARG A 101 6.86 1.37 -15.85
N ASP A 102 6.97 2.50 -16.54
CA ASP A 102 8.26 3.08 -16.90
C ASP A 102 9.04 3.56 -15.67
N LYS A 103 8.35 4.12 -14.69
CA LYS A 103 8.97 4.60 -13.45
C LYS A 103 9.58 3.46 -12.64
N VAL A 104 8.84 2.37 -12.48
CA VAL A 104 9.34 1.18 -11.77
C VAL A 104 10.51 0.57 -12.56
N GLN A 105 10.42 0.52 -13.89
CA GLN A 105 11.52 0.06 -14.75
C GLN A 105 12.77 0.93 -14.60
N GLN A 106 12.63 2.26 -14.56
CA GLN A 106 13.76 3.17 -14.36
C GLN A 106 14.40 3.03 -12.98
N GLN A 107 13.60 2.84 -11.93
CA GLN A 107 14.10 2.74 -10.55
C GLN A 107 14.74 1.39 -10.22
N CYS A 108 14.22 0.30 -10.79
CA CYS A 108 14.58 -1.06 -10.40
C CYS A 108 15.19 -1.89 -11.53
N GLY A 109 15.00 -1.49 -12.79
CA GLY A 109 15.37 -2.29 -13.96
C GLY A 109 16.81 -2.10 -14.41
N ILE A 110 17.48 -1.04 -13.97
CA ILE A 110 18.85 -0.71 -14.35
C ILE A 110 19.73 -0.69 -13.10
N LEU A 111 20.82 -1.45 -13.14
CA LEU A 111 21.84 -1.51 -12.10
C LEU A 111 23.13 -0.89 -12.59
N HIS A 112 23.70 0.01 -11.77
CA HIS A 112 25.04 0.53 -11.94
C HIS A 112 25.99 -0.33 -11.11
N LEU A 113 26.74 -1.22 -11.77
CA LEU A 113 27.77 -2.02 -11.13
C LEU A 113 28.98 -1.14 -10.81
N LEU A 114 29.67 -1.42 -9.71
CA LEU A 114 30.81 -0.61 -9.26
C LEU A 114 32.00 -0.68 -10.24
N ASP A 115 32.16 -1.80 -10.95
CA ASP A 115 33.30 -2.06 -11.84
C ASP A 115 33.02 -1.79 -13.33
N THR A 116 31.78 -1.46 -13.71
CA THR A 116 31.43 -1.20 -15.11
C THR A 116 30.78 0.17 -15.29
N ASN A 117 31.34 0.97 -16.19
CA ASN A 117 30.84 2.32 -16.51
C ASN A 117 29.53 2.36 -17.32
N TYR A 118 28.88 1.22 -17.57
CA TYR A 118 27.62 1.17 -18.31
C TYR A 118 26.50 0.55 -17.46
N PRO A 119 25.26 1.09 -17.58
CA PRO A 119 24.08 0.52 -16.95
C PRO A 119 23.80 -0.89 -17.50
N VAL A 120 23.47 -1.83 -16.62
CA VAL A 120 23.09 -3.20 -17.01
C VAL A 120 21.65 -3.46 -16.59
N ALA A 121 20.88 -4.12 -17.45
CA ALA A 121 19.51 -4.51 -17.11
C ALA A 121 19.56 -5.59 -16.03
N ILE A 122 18.73 -5.45 -15.00
CA ILE A 122 18.68 -6.40 -13.88
C ILE A 122 18.38 -7.84 -14.33
N GLU A 123 17.66 -7.97 -15.42
CA GLU A 123 17.23 -9.23 -16.03
C GLU A 123 18.41 -10.02 -16.60
N ASP A 124 19.46 -9.33 -17.05
CA ASP A 124 20.64 -9.94 -17.66
C ASP A 124 21.65 -10.45 -16.62
N ILE A 125 21.50 -10.01 -15.36
CA ILE A 125 22.45 -10.30 -14.26
C ILE A 125 21.81 -11.02 -13.08
N TYR A 126 20.48 -11.07 -13.03
CA TYR A 126 19.80 -11.74 -11.93
C TYR A 126 20.04 -13.25 -12.03
N VAL A 127 20.59 -13.80 -10.96
CA VAL A 127 20.71 -15.24 -10.75
C VAL A 127 19.74 -15.60 -9.64
N GLU A 128 19.01 -16.69 -9.85
CA GLU A 128 18.05 -17.20 -8.88
C GLU A 128 18.75 -17.48 -7.55
N ILE A 129 18.20 -16.93 -6.47
CA ILE A 129 18.73 -17.09 -5.12
C ILE A 129 17.89 -18.11 -4.35
N ASN A 130 18.59 -18.92 -3.56
CA ASN A 130 17.99 -19.80 -2.58
C ASN A 130 17.90 -19.07 -1.24
N ILE A 131 16.71 -19.06 -0.64
CA ILE A 131 16.47 -18.42 0.66
C ILE A 131 16.29 -19.51 1.71
N SER A 132 17.08 -19.42 2.78
CA SER A 132 16.83 -20.18 4.02
C SER A 132 15.75 -19.46 4.83
N GLN A 133 14.70 -20.18 5.22
CA GLN A 133 13.70 -19.68 6.16
C GLN A 133 14.21 -19.63 7.61
N GLU A 134 15.31 -20.32 7.90
CA GLU A 134 15.95 -20.33 9.21
C GLU A 134 17.15 -19.37 9.24
N ILE A 135 17.22 -18.56 10.30
CA ILE A 135 18.36 -17.68 10.55
C ILE A 135 19.43 -18.51 11.26
N THR A 136 20.48 -18.91 10.53
CA THR A 136 21.61 -19.69 11.07
C THR A 136 22.29 -19.03 12.27
N SER A 137 22.28 -17.69 12.37
CA SER A 137 22.84 -16.96 13.52
C SER A 137 21.99 -17.02 14.80
N ARG A 138 20.82 -17.68 14.79
CA ARG A 138 19.98 -17.92 15.98
C ARG A 138 20.14 -19.33 16.56
N GLN A 139 21.09 -20.12 16.06
CA GLN A 139 21.42 -21.41 16.65
C GLN A 139 22.18 -21.19 17.97
N TRP A 140 21.61 -21.68 19.07
CA TRP A 140 22.28 -21.71 20.38
C TRP A 140 23.37 -22.78 20.31
N ILE A 141 24.62 -22.35 20.14
CA ILE A 141 25.77 -23.24 20.21
C ILE A 141 26.24 -23.24 21.67
N GLU A 142 26.16 -24.39 22.34
CA GLU A 142 26.79 -24.56 23.66
C GLU A 142 28.29 -24.28 23.55
N ILE A 143 28.87 -23.63 24.56
CA ILE A 143 30.26 -23.16 24.57
C ILE A 143 31.26 -24.31 24.33
N THR A 144 30.88 -25.54 24.69
CA THR A 144 31.64 -26.77 24.45
C THR A 144 31.73 -27.19 22.98
N ASN A 145 30.82 -26.71 22.13
CA ASN A 145 30.81 -26.98 20.68
C ASN A 145 31.53 -25.88 19.86
N LEU A 146 32.22 -24.95 20.53
CA LEU A 146 33.05 -23.91 19.90
C LEU A 146 34.47 -24.40 19.54
N GLU A 147 34.73 -25.70 19.55
CA GLU A 147 36.01 -26.26 19.08
C GLU A 147 36.12 -26.05 17.57
N TYR A 148 36.81 -24.96 17.20
CA TYR A 148 37.31 -24.61 15.87
C TYR A 148 36.36 -24.99 14.72
N PRO A 149 35.29 -24.20 14.46
CA PRO A 149 34.54 -24.37 13.24
C PRO A 149 35.47 -24.00 12.08
N THR A 150 36.04 -25.01 11.43
CA THR A 150 36.62 -24.83 10.10
C THR A 150 35.49 -24.25 9.27
N CYS A 151 35.70 -23.11 8.59
CA CYS A 151 34.66 -22.36 7.87
C CYS A 151 33.83 -23.18 6.85
N LYS A 152 34.17 -24.46 6.63
CA LYS A 152 33.42 -25.44 5.84
C LYS A 152 32.26 -26.12 6.58
N GLU A 153 32.24 -26.17 7.91
CA GLU A 153 31.23 -26.94 8.67
C GLU A 153 29.98 -26.11 9.01
N LEU A 154 30.10 -24.78 9.11
CA LEU A 154 28.95 -23.88 9.30
C LEU A 154 28.01 -23.80 8.07
N ASN A 155 28.42 -24.35 6.93
CA ASN A 155 27.62 -24.38 5.71
C ASN A 155 26.86 -25.70 5.50
N GLN A 156 26.98 -26.67 6.43
CA GLN A 156 26.44 -28.02 6.28
C GLN A 156 25.22 -28.32 7.15
N THR A 157 24.61 -27.34 7.79
CA THR A 157 23.21 -27.51 8.21
C THR A 157 22.34 -27.28 6.97
N ALA A 158 21.80 -28.38 6.44
CA ALA A 158 20.80 -28.39 5.38
C ALA A 158 19.52 -27.68 5.87
N SER A 159 19.60 -26.37 6.01
CA SER A 159 18.44 -25.51 6.11
C SER A 159 17.61 -25.74 4.85
N LYS A 160 16.29 -25.88 5.01
CA LYS A 160 15.39 -26.01 3.87
C LYS A 160 15.49 -24.72 3.06
N THR A 161 16.28 -24.78 2.00
CA THR A 161 16.42 -23.70 1.04
C THR A 161 15.30 -23.82 0.03
N ILE A 162 14.56 -22.73 -0.15
CA ILE A 162 13.44 -22.63 -1.09
C ILE A 162 13.81 -21.54 -2.12
N PRO A 163 13.39 -21.66 -3.39
CA PRO A 163 13.53 -20.59 -4.36
C PRO A 163 13.05 -19.25 -3.79
N GLY A 164 13.78 -18.18 -4.07
CA GLY A 164 13.53 -16.89 -3.43
C GLY A 164 12.12 -16.34 -3.69
N ILE A 165 11.56 -16.58 -4.88
CA ILE A 165 10.18 -16.17 -5.21
C ILE A 165 9.14 -16.99 -4.44
N GLU A 166 9.38 -18.28 -4.25
CA GLU A 166 8.47 -19.14 -3.47
C GLU A 166 8.52 -18.80 -1.98
N ALA A 167 9.70 -18.45 -1.46
CA ALA A 167 9.86 -18.11 -0.04
C ALA A 167 9.07 -16.86 0.39
N ILE A 168 8.64 -16.01 -0.56
CA ILE A 168 8.00 -14.72 -0.28
C ILE A 168 6.48 -14.71 -0.55
N THR A 169 5.89 -15.77 -1.11
CA THR A 169 4.45 -15.77 -1.45
C THR A 169 3.55 -15.83 -0.22
N ASP A 170 4.00 -16.48 0.84
CA ASP A 170 3.11 -16.87 1.94
C ASP A 170 3.09 -15.86 3.10
N GLN A 171 3.98 -14.85 3.09
CA GLN A 171 4.16 -13.91 4.19
C GLN A 171 3.83 -12.48 3.81
N SER A 172 3.05 -11.79 4.66
CA SER A 172 2.70 -10.38 4.47
C SER A 172 3.85 -9.42 4.81
N LYS A 173 4.81 -9.86 5.62
CA LYS A 173 5.99 -9.09 6.04
C LYS A 173 7.19 -10.01 6.08
N LEU A 174 8.24 -9.64 5.36
CA LEU A 174 9.48 -10.42 5.28
C LEU A 174 10.69 -9.52 5.54
N ARG A 175 11.72 -10.08 6.15
CA ARG A 175 13.03 -9.45 6.31
C ARG A 175 14.10 -10.33 5.69
N ILE A 176 14.80 -9.79 4.68
CA ILE A 176 15.91 -10.49 4.02
C ILE A 176 17.22 -10.13 4.72
N LEU A 177 17.97 -11.15 5.13
CA LEU A 177 19.26 -11.04 5.79
C LEU A 177 20.34 -11.70 4.93
N GLY A 178 21.54 -11.14 4.95
CA GLY A 178 22.66 -11.67 4.17
C GLY A 178 23.89 -10.79 4.29
N GLN A 179 25.04 -11.34 3.96
CA GLN A 179 26.32 -10.63 4.00
C GLN A 179 26.33 -9.42 3.04
N PRO A 180 27.17 -8.40 3.27
CA PRO A 180 27.39 -7.34 2.29
C PRO A 180 27.70 -7.93 0.90
N GLY A 181 27.13 -7.37 -0.16
CA GLY A 181 27.32 -7.89 -1.52
C GLY A 181 26.50 -9.15 -1.88
N SER A 182 25.74 -9.74 -0.96
CA SER A 182 24.93 -10.95 -1.22
C SER A 182 23.71 -10.75 -2.16
N GLY A 183 23.61 -9.62 -2.85
CA GLY A 183 22.52 -9.36 -3.79
C GLY A 183 21.14 -9.01 -3.19
N LYS A 184 21.03 -8.66 -1.90
CA LYS A 184 19.73 -8.34 -1.25
C LYS A 184 18.93 -7.26 -1.98
N THR A 185 19.58 -6.15 -2.31
CA THR A 185 18.95 -5.03 -3.01
C THR A 185 18.56 -5.44 -4.43
N THR A 186 19.46 -6.14 -5.13
CA THR A 186 19.21 -6.71 -6.46
C THR A 186 18.00 -7.63 -6.46
N PHE A 187 17.87 -8.51 -5.46
CA PHE A 187 16.70 -9.38 -5.33
C PHE A 187 15.41 -8.58 -5.13
N LEU A 188 15.40 -7.57 -4.25
CA LEU A 188 14.23 -6.71 -4.05
C LEU A 188 13.85 -5.91 -5.31
N GLN A 189 14.84 -5.42 -6.06
CA GLN A 189 14.62 -4.74 -7.33
C GLN A 189 14.06 -5.69 -8.38
N TYR A 190 14.58 -6.92 -8.45
CA TYR A 190 14.09 -7.95 -9.35
C TYR A 190 12.62 -8.30 -9.06
N LEU A 191 12.25 -8.46 -7.79
CA LEU A 191 10.85 -8.66 -7.38
C LEU A 191 9.94 -7.50 -7.80
N ALA A 192 10.43 -6.25 -7.72
CA ALA A 192 9.67 -5.10 -8.18
C ALA A 192 9.44 -5.14 -9.70
N ILE A 193 10.42 -5.58 -10.49
CA ILE A 193 10.28 -5.75 -11.95
C ILE A 193 9.30 -6.87 -12.30
N GLU A 194 9.40 -8.03 -11.64
CA GLU A 194 8.47 -9.14 -11.87
C GLU A 194 7.03 -8.79 -11.46
N CYS A 195 6.87 -7.98 -10.41
CA CYS A 195 5.57 -7.41 -10.02
C CYS A 195 5.04 -6.41 -11.04
N ASN A 196 5.93 -5.59 -11.62
CA ASN A 196 5.59 -4.65 -12.69
C ASN A 196 5.18 -5.35 -14.00
N ARG A 197 5.70 -6.56 -14.24
CA ARG A 197 5.33 -7.41 -15.38
C ARG A 197 4.04 -8.17 -15.13
N GLY A 198 3.70 -8.42 -13.87
CA GLY A 198 2.55 -9.23 -13.46
C GLY A 198 2.88 -10.72 -13.33
N ASN A 199 4.17 -11.08 -13.35
CA ASN A 199 4.64 -12.45 -13.11
C ASN A 199 4.67 -12.80 -11.62
N PHE A 200 4.83 -11.80 -10.77
CA PHE A 200 4.76 -11.91 -9.31
C PHE A 200 3.67 -10.97 -8.77
N ALA A 201 2.93 -11.40 -7.74
CA ALA A 201 1.92 -10.57 -7.05
C ALA A 201 1.07 -9.69 -8.01
N SER A 202 0.46 -10.31 -9.03
CA SER A 202 -0.20 -9.62 -10.15
C SER A 202 -1.43 -8.79 -9.77
N ASN A 203 -1.89 -8.91 -8.54
CA ASN A 203 -2.92 -8.11 -7.88
C ASN A 203 -2.38 -6.91 -7.08
N LEU A 204 -1.06 -6.72 -7.02
CA LEU A 204 -0.38 -5.67 -6.25
C LEU A 204 0.47 -4.75 -7.15
N ILE A 205 0.87 -3.60 -6.61
CA ILE A 205 1.74 -2.62 -7.28
C ILE A 205 3.02 -2.49 -6.47
N PRO A 206 4.21 -2.60 -7.10
CA PRO A 206 5.47 -2.50 -6.39
C PRO A 206 5.78 -1.04 -6.03
N ILE A 207 6.23 -0.81 -4.80
CA ILE A 207 6.75 0.48 -4.33
C ILE A 207 8.14 0.25 -3.76
N PHE A 208 9.16 0.79 -4.43
CA PHE A 208 10.54 0.69 -3.97
C PHE A 208 10.94 1.94 -3.19
N ILE A 209 11.43 1.75 -1.97
CA ILE A 209 11.86 2.85 -1.08
C ILE A 209 13.33 2.64 -0.72
N SER A 210 14.19 3.52 -1.24
CA SER A 210 15.59 3.59 -0.82
C SER A 210 15.68 4.22 0.57
N LEU A 211 16.15 3.46 1.56
CA LEU A 211 16.36 3.99 2.92
C LEU A 211 17.45 5.07 2.95
N ARG A 212 18.41 5.02 2.02
CA ARG A 212 19.45 6.05 1.88
C ARG A 212 18.81 7.38 1.47
N ASP A 213 18.05 7.37 0.38
CA ASP A 213 17.37 8.56 -0.14
C ASP A 213 16.42 9.13 0.91
N PHE A 214 15.71 8.25 1.61
CA PHE A 214 14.81 8.62 2.69
C PHE A 214 15.54 9.35 3.84
N ALA A 215 16.70 8.82 4.26
CA ALA A 215 17.51 9.43 5.32
C ALA A 215 18.16 10.74 4.89
N ASP A 216 18.52 10.89 3.61
CA ASP A 216 19.11 12.13 3.10
C ASP A 216 18.05 13.23 2.92
N GLU A 217 16.81 12.87 2.56
CA GLU A 217 15.69 13.81 2.53
C GLU A 217 15.27 14.27 3.93
N SER A 218 15.28 13.38 4.94
CA SER A 218 14.94 13.75 6.31
C SER A 218 15.97 14.70 6.93
N LYS A 219 17.26 14.53 6.62
CA LYS A 219 18.31 15.51 6.99
C LYS A 219 18.06 16.89 6.40
N LYS A 220 17.53 16.98 5.17
CA LYS A 220 17.21 18.25 4.50
C LYS A 220 15.95 18.92 5.06
N THR A 221 14.98 18.13 5.51
CA THR A 221 13.68 18.63 6.01
C THR A 221 13.61 18.80 7.53
N GLY A 222 14.59 18.26 8.28
CA GLY A 222 14.66 18.39 9.73
C GLY A 222 13.63 17.57 10.51
N ASP A 223 12.86 16.71 9.83
CA ASP A 223 11.76 15.94 10.43
C ASP A 223 11.87 14.46 10.08
N PHE A 224 11.91 13.62 11.11
CA PHE A 224 11.92 12.16 11.04
C PHE A 224 10.57 11.54 11.42
N SER A 225 9.55 12.35 11.73
CA SER A 225 8.25 11.86 12.18
C SER A 225 7.34 11.46 10.99
N GLN A 226 6.86 10.20 11.02
CA GLN A 226 6.06 9.61 9.94
C GLN A 226 4.59 10.06 9.92
N THR A 227 4.16 10.92 10.84
CA THR A 227 2.74 11.28 11.01
C THR A 227 2.32 12.56 10.30
N THR A 228 3.25 13.34 9.74
CA THR A 228 2.96 14.68 9.21
C THR A 228 3.51 14.94 7.81
N ARG A 229 3.63 13.91 6.95
CA ARG A 229 3.92 14.16 5.53
C ARG A 229 2.62 14.29 4.74
N SER A 230 2.39 15.50 4.22
CA SER A 230 1.18 15.84 3.49
C SER A 230 0.98 14.90 2.28
N PRO A 231 -0.26 14.71 1.81
CA PRO A 231 -0.54 14.01 0.55
C PRO A 231 0.26 14.53 -0.65
N ALA A 232 0.86 15.74 -0.57
CA ALA A 232 1.76 16.28 -1.59
C ALA A 232 3.11 15.54 -1.69
N PHE A 233 3.63 14.98 -0.59
CA PHE A 233 4.87 14.18 -0.59
C PHE A 233 4.70 12.90 -1.41
N TRP A 234 3.63 12.15 -1.11
CA TRP A 234 3.27 10.98 -1.90
C TRP A 234 2.81 11.37 -3.30
N ARG A 235 2.11 12.49 -3.51
CA ARG A 235 1.74 12.94 -4.86
C ARG A 235 2.93 13.37 -5.71
N SER A 236 3.97 14.01 -5.17
CA SER A 236 5.15 14.38 -5.98
C SER A 236 5.90 13.15 -6.46
N ARG A 237 6.07 12.14 -5.58
CA ARG A 237 6.81 10.92 -5.93
C ARG A 237 5.95 9.85 -6.58
N MET A 238 4.62 9.93 -6.44
CA MET A 238 3.68 9.30 -7.35
C MET A 238 3.75 10.06 -8.67
N SER A 239 3.18 11.26 -8.84
CA SER A 239 2.92 11.99 -10.10
C SER A 239 4.09 12.37 -11.02
N GLY A 240 5.34 12.02 -10.72
CA GLY A 240 6.48 12.14 -11.66
C GLY A 240 6.65 10.91 -12.53
#